data_AF-A0A1T4YC62-F1
#
_entry.id   AF-A0A1T4YC62-F1
#
_cell.length_a   1.000
_cell.length_b   1.000
_cell.length_c   1.000
_cell.angle_alpha   90.00
_cell.angle_beta   90.00
_cell.angle_gamma   90.00
#
_symmetry.space_group_name_H-M   'P 1'
#
loop_
_entity.id
_entity.type
_entity.pdbx_description
1 polymer ?
#
loop_
_entity_poly.entity_id
_entity_poly.type
_entity_poly.pdbx_seq_one_letter_code
_entity_poly.pdbx_strand_id
1 'polypeptide(L)'
;MLEEIKCILGIAGTSTDAYLNFQINKAQEAIKNYLHVEDVSSYDLAIKEYVIVMYNRRGNEGVKQAQQGSRIATFGDDLPESVKNLLPLPKIKMIG
;
A
#
# COMPACT_ATOMS: atom_id res chain seq x y z
N MET A 1 12.99 7.85 1.01
CA MET A 1 11.62 7.39 0.75
C MET A 1 11.14 7.66 -0.68
N LEU A 2 10.87 8.90 -1.07
CA LEU A 2 10.37 9.22 -2.43
C LEU A 2 11.33 8.78 -3.55
N GLU A 3 12.62 9.13 -3.43
CA GLU A 3 13.67 8.77 -4.41
C GLU A 3 13.87 7.26 -4.56
N GLU A 4 13.76 6.51 -3.46
CA GLU A 4 13.87 5.04 -3.48
C GLU A 4 12.65 4.42 -4.19
N ILE A 5 11.45 4.95 -3.96
CA ILE A 5 10.23 4.48 -4.64
C ILE A 5 10.33 4.77 -6.14
N LYS A 6 10.84 5.93 -6.54
CA LYS A 6 11.10 6.25 -7.96
C LYS A 6 12.10 5.29 -8.60
N CYS A 7 13.18 4.98 -7.88
CA CYS A 7 14.20 4.02 -8.34
C CYS A 7 13.58 2.63 -8.56
N ILE A 8 12.74 2.15 -7.64
CA ILE A 8 12.05 0.87 -7.77
C ILE A 8 11.05 0.87 -8.93
N LEU A 9 10.33 1.98 -9.13
CA LEU A 9 9.35 2.11 -10.22
C LEU A 9 9.98 2.46 -11.57
N GLY A 10 11.29 2.71 -11.64
CA GLY A 10 11.99 3.11 -12.86
C GLY A 10 11.57 4.49 -13.40
N ILE A 11 11.08 5.38 -12.54
CA ILE A 11 10.59 6.71 -12.94
C ILE A 11 11.73 7.73 -12.78
N ALA A 12 12.14 8.36 -13.88
CA ALA A 12 13.19 9.39 -13.88
C ALA A 12 12.64 10.83 -13.85
N GLY A 13 11.33 11.02 -13.98
CA GLY A 13 10.68 12.34 -14.03
C GLY A 13 10.12 12.82 -12.69
N THR A 14 9.87 14.13 -12.58
CA THR A 14 9.27 14.76 -11.39
C THR A 14 7.74 14.85 -11.44
N SER A 15 7.12 14.48 -12.55
CA SER A 15 5.68 14.63 -12.79
C SER A 15 4.80 13.80 -11.85
N THR A 16 5.34 12.73 -11.27
CA THR A 16 4.62 11.85 -10.34
C THR A 16 4.94 12.13 -8.87
N ASP A 17 5.81 13.09 -8.56
CA ASP A 17 6.28 13.35 -7.19
C ASP A 17 5.14 13.75 -6.27
N ALA A 18 4.26 14.63 -6.72
CA ALA A 18 3.08 15.04 -5.95
C ALA A 18 2.16 13.85 -5.65
N TYR A 19 1.96 12.96 -6.63
CA TYR A 19 1.14 11.77 -6.48
C TYR A 19 1.78 10.75 -5.53
N LEU A 20 3.07 10.50 -5.65
CA LEU A 20 3.81 9.60 -4.77
C LEU A 20 3.80 10.11 -3.33
N ASN A 21 4.01 11.41 -3.11
CA ASN A 21 3.90 12.01 -1.78
C ASN A 21 2.50 11.86 -1.19
N PHE A 22 1.44 12.04 -1.98
CA PHE A 22 0.08 11.79 -1.54
C PHE A 22 -0.13 10.32 -1.13
N GLN A 23 0.39 9.37 -1.91
CA GLN A 23 0.27 7.95 -1.59
C GLN A 23 1.08 7.53 -0.37
N ILE A 24 2.25 8.15 -0.13
CA ILE A 24 3.03 7.93 1.09
C ILE A 24 2.24 8.35 2.33
N ASN A 25 1.60 9.52 2.31
CA ASN A 25 0.75 9.96 3.42
C ASN A 25 -0.43 9.01 3.65
N LYS A 26 -1.11 8.61 2.56
CA LYS A 26 -2.23 7.66 2.64
C LYS A 26 -1.80 6.30 3.19
N ALA A 27 -0.63 5.82 2.79
CA ALA A 27 -0.04 4.59 3.30
C ALA A 27 0.28 4.67 4.79
N GLN A 28 0.85 5.78 5.25
CA GLN A 28 1.11 6.03 6.67
C GLN A 28 -0.18 6.00 7.48
N GLU A 29 -1.24 6.69 7.03
CA GLU A 29 -2.55 6.67 7.71
C GLU A 29 -3.17 5.26 7.72
N ALA A 30 -3.10 4.54 6.60
CA ALA A 30 -3.63 3.18 6.52
C ALA A 30 -2.90 2.23 7.49
N ILE A 31 -1.57 2.30 7.56
CA ILE A 31 -0.77 1.49 8.48
C ILE A 31 -1.04 1.89 9.93
N LYS A 32 -1.15 3.20 10.19
CA LYS A 32 -1.50 3.75 11.51
C LYS A 32 -2.81 3.17 12.02
N ASN A 33 -3.83 3.18 11.15
CA ASN A 33 -5.15 2.64 11.45
C ASN A 33 -5.13 1.11 11.63
N TYR A 34 -4.34 0.40 10.82
CA TYR A 34 -4.24 -1.05 10.88
C TYR A 34 -3.55 -1.56 12.15
N LEU A 35 -2.42 -0.96 12.51
CA LEU A 35 -1.62 -1.36 13.66
C LEU A 35 -2.07 -0.72 14.98
N HIS A 36 -2.94 0.31 14.92
CA HIS A 36 -3.32 1.16 16.06
C HIS A 36 -2.10 1.74 16.80
N VAL A 37 -1.08 2.16 16.05
CA VAL A 37 0.15 2.77 16.57
C VAL A 37 0.20 4.23 16.17
N GLU A 38 0.80 5.10 16.99
CA GLU A 38 1.00 6.50 16.61
C GLU A 38 2.23 6.70 15.72
N ASP A 39 3.27 5.89 15.95
CA ASP A 39 4.51 5.92 15.19
C ASP A 39 4.55 4.80 14.15
N VAL A 40 4.65 5.20 12.89
CA VAL A 40 4.80 4.30 11.73
C VAL A 40 6.18 4.40 11.08
N SER A 41 7.11 5.14 11.69
CA SER A 41 8.45 5.40 11.13
C SER A 41 9.28 4.12 10.99
N SER A 42 9.01 3.13 11.86
CA SER A 42 9.64 1.80 11.83
C SER A 42 9.16 0.92 10.66
N TYR A 43 8.09 1.30 9.94
CA TYR A 43 7.47 0.52 8.87
C TYR A 43 7.68 1.14 7.47
N ASP A 44 8.80 1.84 7.27
CA ASP A 44 9.18 2.45 5.99
C ASP A 44 9.07 1.45 4.81
N LEU A 45 9.45 0.20 5.02
CA LEU A 45 9.37 -0.87 4.02
C LEU A 45 7.92 -1.19 3.61
N ALA A 46 7.01 -1.26 4.60
CA ALA A 46 5.59 -1.52 4.34
C ALA A 46 4.93 -0.34 3.61
N ILE A 47 5.33 0.90 3.95
CA ILE A 47 4.86 2.09 3.25
C ILE A 47 5.31 2.08 1.78
N LYS A 48 6.58 1.77 1.51
CA LYS A 48 7.12 1.64 0.14
C LYS A 48 6.33 0.61 -0.67
N GLU A 49 6.12 -0.57 -0.11
CA GLU A 49 5.36 -1.65 -0.76
C GLU A 49 3.93 -1.21 -1.08
N TYR A 50 3.25 -0.52 -0.16
CA TYR A 50 1.91 0.01 -0.39
C TYR A 50 1.87 0.96 -1.59
N VAL A 51 2.82 1.90 -1.65
CA VAL A 51 2.88 2.89 -2.74
C VAL A 51 3.13 2.21 -4.08
N ILE A 52 4.04 1.21 -4.12
CA ILE A 52 4.33 0.42 -5.33
C ILE A 52 3.08 -0.33 -5.79
N VAL A 53 2.38 -1.01 -4.88
CA VAL A 53 1.16 -1.75 -5.20
C VAL A 53 0.07 -0.81 -5.72
N MET A 54 -0.13 0.36 -5.10
CA MET A 54 -1.13 1.33 -5.55
C MET A 54 -0.78 1.95 -6.91
N TYR A 55 0.51 2.21 -7.16
CA TYR A 55 0.97 2.70 -8.45
C TYR A 55 0.77 1.65 -9.56
N ASN A 56 1.14 0.39 -9.30
CA ASN A 56 0.93 -0.71 -10.23
C ASN A 56 -0.57 -1.00 -10.46
N ARG A 57 -1.40 -0.87 -9.43
CA ARG A 57 -2.86 -1.00 -9.55
C ARG A 57 -3.42 0.05 -10.51
N ARG A 58 -3.00 1.31 -10.41
CA ARG A 58 -3.42 2.39 -11.31
C ARG A 58 -3.11 2.09 -12.79
N GLY A 59 -1.99 1.42 -13.07
CA GLY A 59 -1.66 0.95 -14.43
C GLY A 59 -2.48 -0.26 -14.90
N ASN A 60 -3.02 -1.05 -13.96
CA ASN A 60 -3.65 -2.34 -14.23
C ASN A 60 -5.18 -2.36 -13.99
N GLU A 61 -5.80 -1.21 -13.70
CA GLU A 61 -7.27 -1.06 -13.53
C GLU A 61 -8.05 -1.48 -14.79
N GLY A 62 -7.43 -1.43 -15.97
CA GLY A 62 -8.02 -1.91 -17.22
C GLY A 62 -8.07 -3.44 -17.40
N VAL A 63 -7.36 -4.22 -16.57
CA VAL A 63 -7.24 -5.69 -16.73
C VAL A 63 -8.15 -6.47 -15.76
N LYS A 64 -8.89 -5.77 -14.88
CA LYS A 64 -9.77 -6.43 -13.89
C LYS A 64 -11.09 -6.97 -14.45
N GLN A 65 -11.42 -6.71 -15.71
CA GLN A 65 -12.54 -7.37 -16.40
C GLN A 65 -12.09 -8.57 -17.24
N ALA A 66 -11.22 -9.43 -16.68
CA ALA A 66 -11.05 -10.80 -17.17
C ALA A 66 -11.41 -11.75 -16.03
N GLN A 67 -12.70 -11.87 -15.79
CA GLN A 67 -13.27 -12.79 -14.82
C GLN A 67 -13.21 -14.21 -15.38
N GLN A 68 -12.16 -14.97 -15.04
CA GLN A 68 -12.11 -16.40 -15.29
C GLN A 68 -12.33 -17.15 -13.97
N GLY A 69 -13.56 -17.64 -13.77
CA GLY A 69 -13.88 -18.69 -12.79
C GLY A 69 -13.96 -18.25 -11.33
N SER A 70 -15.17 -17.87 -10.89
CA SER A 70 -15.73 -18.07 -9.54
C SER A 70 -14.92 -17.67 -8.30
N ARG A 71 -13.90 -16.82 -8.40
CA ARG A 71 -13.27 -16.19 -7.23
C ARG A 71 -13.46 -14.70 -7.32
N ILE A 72 -14.57 -14.22 -6.77
CA ILE A 72 -14.75 -12.80 -6.46
C ILE A 72 -13.69 -12.49 -5.41
N ALA A 73 -12.53 -11.98 -5.85
CA ALA A 73 -11.63 -11.30 -4.95
C ALA A 73 -12.35 -10.01 -4.55
N THR A 74 -13.14 -10.08 -3.48
CA THR A 74 -13.65 -8.89 -2.81
C THR A 74 -12.41 -8.15 -2.33
N PHE A 75 -11.92 -7.22 -3.14
CA PHE A 75 -10.91 -6.27 -2.76
C PHE A 75 -11.58 -5.38 -1.71
N GLY A 76 -11.64 -5.85 -0.47
CA GLY A 76 -12.09 -5.04 0.65
C GLY A 76 -11.22 -3.79 0.75
N ASP A 77 -11.72 -2.78 1.45
CA ASP A 77 -11.04 -1.52 1.78
C ASP A 77 -9.74 -1.71 2.62
N ASP A 78 -9.28 -2.95 2.70
CA ASP A 78 -8.15 -3.44 3.46
C ASP A 78 -6.81 -3.20 2.75
N LEU A 79 -5.76 -3.03 3.54
CA LEU A 79 -4.39 -2.98 3.03
C LEU A 79 -4.09 -4.21 2.14
N PRO A 80 -3.31 -4.04 1.06
CA PRO A 80 -2.87 -5.16 0.23
C PRO A 80 -2.21 -6.26 1.07
N GLU A 81 -2.44 -7.53 0.74
CA GLU A 81 -1.83 -8.66 1.47
C GLU A 81 -0.31 -8.60 1.53
N SER A 82 0.35 -8.13 0.45
CA SER A 82 1.82 -7.92 0.45
C SER A 82 2.27 -6.96 1.56
N VAL A 83 1.48 -5.92 1.82
CA VAL A 83 1.78 -4.95 2.87
C VAL A 83 1.47 -5.53 4.24
N LYS A 84 0.36 -6.28 4.37
CA LYS A 84 0.01 -6.98 5.62
C LYS A 84 1.08 -8.00 6.02
N ASN A 85 1.72 -8.68 5.07
CA ASN A 85 2.82 -9.61 5.35
C ASN A 85 4.08 -8.94 5.88
N LEU A 86 4.30 -7.66 5.55
CA LEU A 86 5.42 -6.86 6.06
C LEU A 86 5.12 -6.22 7.42
N LEU A 87 3.84 -6.19 7.81
CA LEU A 87 3.40 -5.66 9.09
C LEU A 87 3.24 -6.81 10.09
N PRO A 88 3.55 -6.60 11.37
CA PRO A 88 3.18 -7.55 12.39
C PRO A 88 1.65 -7.71 12.40
N LEU A 89 1.18 -8.90 12.79
CA LEU A 89 -0.26 -9.17 12.95
C LEU A 89 -0.88 -8.01 13.74
N PRO A 90 -2.02 -7.46 13.26
CA PRO A 90 -2.65 -6.32 13.90
C PRO A 90 -2.90 -6.71 15.35
N LYS A 91 -2.44 -5.88 16.29
CA LYS A 91 -2.70 -6.09 17.71
C LYS A 91 -4.20 -5.99 17.91
N ILE A 92 -4.87 -7.13 17.83
CA ILE A 92 -6.26 -7.27 18.25
C ILE A 92 -6.26 -6.84 19.71
N LYS A 93 -6.94 -5.73 20.01
CA LYS A 93 -7.28 -5.40 21.37
C LYS A 93 -8.17 -6.56 21.83
N MET A 94 -7.62 -7.51 22.60
CA MET A 94 -8.43 -8.46 23.34
C MET A 94 -9.30 -7.60 24.27
N ILE A 95 -10.54 -7.37 23.86
CA ILE A 95 -11.58 -6.85 24.75
C ILE A 95 -11.88 -8.03 25.68
N GLY A 96 -11.26 -8.00 26.86
CA GLY A 96 -11.64 -8.78 28.02
C GLY A 96 -12.66 -8.02 28.85
#